data_AF-A0A0J6VNH7-F1
#
_entry.id   AF-A0A0J6VNH7-F1
#
_cell.length_a   1.000
_cell.length_b   1.000
_cell.length_c   1.000
_cell.angle_alpha   90.00
_cell.angle_beta   90.00
_cell.angle_gamma   90.00
#
_symmetry.space_group_name_H-M   'P 1'
#
loop_
_entity.id
_entity.type
_entity.pdbx_description
1 polymer ?
#
loop_
_entity_poly.entity_id
_entity_poly.type
_entity_poly.pdbx_seq_one_letter_code
_entity_poly.pdbx_strand_id
1 'polypeptide(L)'
;MLFQPPVFETIFRIPVEHRLVIRGSRSRGAPLDGVRWYHDEFDAAGILVARYETYDETDEAGQGRCGWRRYDAAGRLVARHEVAMRWSALVALKQSRRGAEMALQRVAASTPPSRRSSAGSWRPAIVPAA
;
A
#
# COMPACT_ATOMS: atom_id res chain seq x y z
N MET A 1 -12.24 17.79 15.55
CA MET A 1 -12.28 17.67 14.08
C MET A 1 -12.40 16.21 13.73
N LEU A 2 -13.51 15.79 13.09
CA LEU A 2 -13.65 14.42 12.58
C LEU A 2 -12.67 14.27 11.41
N PHE A 3 -11.58 13.52 11.61
CA PHE A 3 -10.67 13.12 10.53
C PHE A 3 -11.49 12.34 9.50
N GLN A 4 -11.90 13.00 8.42
CA GLN A 4 -12.49 12.29 7.30
C GLN A 4 -11.37 11.57 6.57
N PRO A 5 -11.36 10.23 6.57
CA PRO A 5 -10.37 9.48 5.81
C PRO A 5 -10.48 9.85 4.33
N PRO A 6 -9.38 9.73 3.55
CA PRO A 6 -9.43 9.83 2.11
C PRO A 6 -10.50 8.89 1.51
N VAL A 7 -11.09 9.22 0.36
CA VAL A 7 -12.04 8.30 -0.28
C VAL A 7 -11.25 7.10 -0.83
N PHE A 8 -11.37 5.97 -0.16
CA PHE A 8 -10.51 4.81 -0.42
C PHE A 8 -10.76 4.15 -1.78
N GLU A 9 -12.00 4.16 -2.25
CA GLU A 9 -12.41 3.62 -3.55
C GLU A 9 -11.69 4.35 -4.70
N THR A 10 -11.54 5.67 -4.60
CA THR A 10 -10.86 6.47 -5.63
C THR A 10 -9.35 6.32 -5.57
N ILE A 11 -8.75 6.08 -4.41
CA ILE A 11 -7.31 5.85 -4.27
C ILE A 11 -6.92 4.48 -4.81
N PHE A 12 -7.70 3.44 -4.50
CA PHE A 12 -7.37 2.07 -4.85
C PHE A 12 -7.83 1.63 -6.24
N ARG A 13 -8.66 2.44 -6.92
CA ARG A 13 -9.22 2.15 -8.25
C ARG A 13 -9.82 0.74 -8.31
N ILE A 14 -10.64 0.41 -7.30
CA ILE A 14 -11.28 -0.90 -7.18
C ILE A 14 -12.20 -1.12 -8.41
N PRO A 15 -12.16 -2.30 -9.05
CA PRO A 15 -13.10 -2.65 -10.12
C PRO A 15 -14.55 -2.49 -9.67
N VAL A 16 -15.45 -2.13 -10.59
CA VAL A 16 -16.87 -1.87 -10.25
C VAL A 16 -17.60 -3.14 -9.79
N GLU A 17 -17.12 -4.31 -10.23
CA GLU A 17 -17.65 -5.62 -9.84
C GLU A 17 -17.13 -6.07 -8.47
N HIS A 18 -16.12 -5.38 -7.93
CA HIS A 18 -15.51 -5.71 -6.65
C HIS A 18 -16.11 -4.87 -5.53
N ARG A 19 -16.07 -5.43 -4.32
CA ARG A 19 -16.57 -4.77 -3.11
C ARG A 19 -15.42 -4.49 -2.15
N LEU A 20 -15.24 -3.22 -1.81
CA LEU A 20 -14.32 -2.80 -0.75
C LEU A 20 -15.07 -2.72 0.58
N VAL A 21 -14.58 -3.43 1.60
CA VAL A 21 -15.20 -3.50 2.93
C VAL A 21 -14.23 -2.95 3.98
N ILE A 22 -14.71 -2.04 4.83
CA ILE A 22 -13.92 -1.53 5.96
C ILE A 22 -13.84 -2.62 7.03
N ARG A 23 -12.62 -3.05 7.34
CA ARG A 23 -12.30 -4.02 8.39
C ARG A 23 -12.22 -3.39 9.78
N GLY A 24 -11.83 -2.13 9.84
CA GLY A 24 -11.70 -1.37 11.07
C GLY A 24 -10.67 -0.26 10.97
N SER A 25 -10.44 0.39 12.10
CA SER A 25 -9.40 1.40 12.24
C SER A 25 -8.63 1.22 13.55
N ARG A 26 -7.39 1.69 13.57
CA ARG A 26 -6.55 1.70 14.76
C ARG A 26 -5.92 3.08 14.90
N SER A 27 -6.29 3.77 15.97
CA SER A 27 -5.67 5.04 16.37
C SER A 27 -4.58 4.79 17.41
N ARG A 28 -3.55 5.63 17.41
CA ARG A 28 -2.48 5.65 18.41
C ARG A 28 -2.34 7.09 18.94
N GLY A 29 -2.28 7.23 20.26
CA GLY A 29 -2.04 8.52 20.92
C GLY A 29 -0.54 8.79 21.11
N ALA A 30 -0.23 10.04 21.47
CA ALA A 30 1.13 10.55 21.65
C ALA A 30 2.05 9.63 22.48
N PRO A 31 3.37 9.57 22.19
CA PRO A 31 4.13 10.47 21.30
C PRO A 31 4.04 10.13 19.80
N LEU A 32 3.50 8.95 19.47
CA LEU A 32 3.25 8.50 18.09
C LEU A 32 1.78 8.69 17.75
N ASP A 33 1.40 9.90 17.33
CA ASP A 33 0.04 10.22 16.90
C ASP A 33 -0.22 9.69 15.49
N GLY A 34 -1.30 8.94 15.31
CA GLY A 34 -1.69 8.47 13.99
C GLY A 34 -2.89 7.56 13.98
N VAL A 35 -3.43 7.40 12.79
CA VAL A 35 -4.57 6.52 12.53
C VAL A 35 -4.28 5.66 11.31
N ARG A 36 -4.68 4.39 11.42
CA ARG A 36 -4.64 3.42 10.32
C ARG A 36 -6.03 2.89 10.05
N TRP A 37 -6.37 2.70 8.79
CA TRP A 37 -7.60 2.05 8.37
C TRP A 37 -7.27 0.80 7.56
N TYR A 38 -8.09 -0.24 7.76
CA TYR A 38 -7.92 -1.55 7.13
C TYR A 38 -9.12 -1.82 6.23
N HIS A 39 -8.87 -2.33 5.03
CA HIS A 39 -9.91 -2.69 4.07
C HIS A 39 -9.64 -4.04 3.43
N ASP A 40 -10.70 -4.77 3.15
CA ASP A 40 -10.68 -6.01 2.37
C ASP A 40 -11.41 -5.77 1.04
N GLU A 41 -10.84 -6.24 -0.06
CA GLU A 41 -11.47 -6.23 -1.38
C GLU A 41 -11.91 -7.65 -1.73
N PHE A 42 -13.18 -7.78 -2.08
CA PHE A 42 -13.78 -9.03 -2.53
C PHE A 42 -14.16 -8.92 -4.00
N ASP A 43 -13.97 -9.98 -4.77
CA ASP A 43 -14.49 -10.06 -6.13
C ASP A 43 -16.02 -10.26 -6.15
N ALA A 44 -16.59 -10.35 -7.36
CA ALA A 44 -18.03 -10.56 -7.55
C ALA A 44 -18.54 -11.89 -6.96
N ALA A 45 -17.67 -12.89 -6.77
CA ALA A 45 -18.00 -14.16 -6.14
C ALA A 45 -17.88 -14.12 -4.60
N GLY A 46 -17.45 -12.98 -4.04
CA GLY A 46 -17.24 -12.82 -2.60
C GLY A 46 -15.91 -13.40 -2.11
N ILE A 47 -14.97 -13.70 -3.01
CA ILE A 47 -13.64 -14.19 -2.65
C ILE A 47 -12.73 -13.00 -2.34
N LEU A 48 -11.98 -13.08 -1.24
CA LEU A 48 -11.00 -12.07 -0.88
C LEU A 48 -9.86 -12.05 -1.91
N VAL A 49 -9.66 -10.93 -2.58
CA VAL A 49 -8.61 -10.77 -3.60
C VAL A 49 -7.45 -9.91 -3.12
N ALA A 50 -7.70 -8.94 -2.25
CA ALA A 50 -6.67 -8.06 -1.71
C ALA A 50 -7.05 -7.48 -0.35
N ARG A 51 -6.03 -7.03 0.38
CA ARG A 51 -6.19 -6.23 1.60
C ARG A 51 -5.47 -4.90 1.45
N TYR A 52 -5.99 -3.88 2.10
CA TYR A 52 -5.43 -2.54 2.07
C TYR A 52 -5.25 -2.00 3.46
N GLU A 53 -4.17 -1.24 3.62
CA GLU A 53 -3.93 -0.40 4.77
C GLU A 53 -3.76 1.02 4.28
N THR A 54 -4.46 1.97 4.89
CA THR A 54 -4.13 3.40 4.78
C THR A 54 -3.67 3.91 6.13
N TYR A 55 -2.80 4.92 6.10
CA TYR A 55 -2.26 5.50 7.32
C TYR A 55 -2.06 7.00 7.16
N ASP A 56 -2.30 7.72 8.26
CA ASP A 56 -1.87 9.10 8.50
C ASP A 56 -1.26 9.11 9.91
N GLU A 57 0.06 9.18 10.01
CA GLU A 57 0.77 9.05 11.28
C GLU A 57 2.00 9.95 11.34
N THR A 58 2.45 10.23 12.55
CA THR A 58 3.72 10.90 12.85
C THR A 58 4.70 9.83 13.34
N ASP A 59 5.90 9.81 12.77
CA ASP A 59 6.94 8.88 13.20
C ASP A 59 7.65 9.33 14.49
N GLU A 60 8.61 8.53 14.96
CA GLU A 60 9.36 8.81 16.19
C GLU A 60 10.22 10.08 16.10
N ALA A 61 10.56 10.52 14.89
CA ALA A 61 11.30 11.75 14.64
C ALA A 61 10.38 12.98 14.53
N GLY A 62 9.07 12.81 14.75
CA GLY A 62 8.09 13.89 14.60
C GLY A 62 7.73 14.18 13.14
N GLN A 63 8.17 13.35 12.18
CA GLN A 63 7.85 13.54 10.78
C GLN A 63 6.49 12.92 10.44
N GLY A 64 5.63 13.74 9.85
CA GLY A 64 4.34 13.28 9.35
C GLY A 64 4.50 12.43 8.10
N ARG A 65 3.74 11.33 8.01
CA ARG A 65 3.62 10.52 6.81
C ARG A 65 2.19 10.05 6.61
N CYS A 66 1.78 10.02 5.35
CA CYS A 66 0.52 9.41 4.95
C CYS A 66 0.71 8.56 3.71
N GLY A 67 -0.14 7.55 3.55
CA GLY A 67 0.01 6.62 2.44
C GLY A 67 -0.88 5.42 2.55
N TRP A 68 -0.55 4.42 1.74
CA TRP A 68 -1.25 3.16 1.71
C TRP A 68 -0.36 1.99 1.30
N ARG A 69 -0.82 0.79 1.65
CA ARG A 69 -0.23 -0.49 1.29
C ARG A 69 -1.32 -1.41 0.76
N ARG A 70 -1.02 -2.15 -0.29
CA ARG A 70 -1.86 -3.21 -0.85
C ARG A 70 -1.17 -4.54 -0.64
N TYR A 71 -1.90 -5.48 -0.09
CA TYR A 71 -1.51 -6.86 0.12
C TYR A 71 -2.38 -7.77 -0.76
N ASP A 72 -1.84 -8.91 -1.18
CA ASP A 72 -2.64 -9.95 -1.81
C ASP A 72 -3.51 -10.69 -0.77
N ALA A 73 -4.33 -11.62 -1.25
CA ALA A 73 -5.16 -12.48 -0.40
C ALA A 73 -4.37 -13.29 0.64
N ALA A 74 -3.10 -13.61 0.36
CA ALA A 74 -2.20 -14.30 1.28
C ALA A 74 -1.53 -13.35 2.30
N GLY A 75 -1.75 -12.04 2.19
CA GLY A 75 -1.18 -11.03 3.08
C GLY A 75 0.24 -10.58 2.69
N ARG A 76 0.71 -10.90 1.47
CA ARG A 76 2.01 -10.44 0.97
C ARG A 76 1.86 -9.04 0.39
N LEU A 77 2.80 -8.14 0.71
CA LEU A 77 2.80 -6.77 0.19
C LEU A 77 3.05 -6.78 -1.32
N VAL A 78 2.10 -6.25 -2.09
CA VAL A 78 2.15 -6.16 -3.56
C VAL A 78 2.52 -4.76 -4.01
N ALA A 79 1.97 -3.74 -3.37
CA ALA A 79 2.21 -2.34 -3.71
C ALA A 79 2.13 -1.44 -2.47
N ARG A 80 2.79 -0.29 -2.54
CA ARG A 80 2.68 0.77 -1.53
C ARG A 80 2.89 2.13 -2.17
N HIS A 81 2.32 3.15 -1.55
CA HIS A 81 2.63 4.53 -1.87
C HIS A 81 2.65 5.35 -0.58
N GLU A 82 3.64 6.21 -0.44
CA GLU A 82 3.85 7.03 0.75
C GLU A 82 4.24 8.44 0.35
N VAL A 83 3.72 9.40 1.11
CA VAL A 83 4.09 10.81 1.03
C VAL A 83 4.61 11.22 2.40
N ALA A 84 5.79 11.84 2.42
CA ALA A 84 6.49 12.32 3.61
C ALA A 84 5.87 13.61 4.19
N MET A 85 4.55 13.62 4.36
CA MET A 85 3.79 14.61 5.11
C MET A 85 2.48 14.00 5.59
N ARG A 86 1.85 14.61 6.60
CA ARG A 86 0.49 14.23 7.01
C ARG A 86 -0.54 14.51 5.93
N TRP A 87 -1.66 13.79 5.96
CA TRP A 87 -2.78 14.00 5.04
C TRP A 87 -3.25 15.46 5.02
N SER A 88 -3.39 16.08 6.19
CA SER A 88 -3.79 17.50 6.31
C SER A 88 -2.82 18.45 5.62
N ALA A 89 -1.51 18.20 5.73
CA ALA A 89 -0.47 18.99 5.06
C ALA A 89 -0.51 18.79 3.54
N LEU A 90 -0.76 17.56 3.07
CA LEU A 90 -0.91 17.26 1.65
C LEU A 90 -2.14 17.96 1.04
N VAL A 91 -3.27 17.97 1.75
CA VAL A 91 -4.48 18.69 1.33
C VAL A 91 -4.22 20.20 1.24
N ALA A 92 -3.52 20.77 2.23
CA ALA A 92 -3.14 22.19 2.21
C ALA A 92 -2.23 22.51 1.00
N LEU A 93 -1.22 21.68 0.75
CA LEU A 93 -0.29 21.85 -0.38
C LEU A 93 -1.00 21.77 -1.74
N LYS A 94 -1.94 20.84 -1.91
CA LYS A 94 -2.71 20.66 -3.14
C LYS A 94 -3.90 21.60 -3.27
N GLN A 95 -4.16 22.41 -2.25
CA GLN A 95 -5.27 23.36 -2.14
C GLN A 95 -6.64 22.72 -2.40
N SER A 96 -6.71 21.39 -2.33
CA SER A 96 -7.89 20.60 -2.66
C SER A 96 -7.72 19.17 -2.18
N ARG A 97 -8.82 18.60 -1.67
CA ARG A 97 -8.88 17.17 -1.31
C ARG A 97 -8.65 16.27 -2.51
N ARG A 98 -9.29 16.58 -3.64
CA ARG A 98 -9.16 15.82 -4.89
C ARG A 98 -7.72 15.80 -5.40
N GLY A 99 -7.00 16.92 -5.31
CA GLY A 99 -5.58 16.98 -5.68
C GLY A 99 -4.68 16.13 -4.77
N ALA A 100 -5.01 16.04 -3.48
CA ALA A 100 -4.32 15.15 -2.54
C ALA A 100 -4.62 13.66 -2.81
N GLU A 101 -5.87 13.31 -3.13
CA GLU A 101 -6.25 11.95 -3.54
C GLU A 101 -5.49 11.54 -4.82
N MET A 102 -5.42 12.42 -5.83
CA MET A 102 -4.64 12.15 -7.05
C MET A 102 -3.14 11.98 -6.78
N ALA A 103 -2.59 12.68 -5.78
CA ALA A 103 -1.20 12.46 -5.37
C ALA A 103 -1.01 11.06 -4.79
N LEU A 104 -1.96 10.58 -3.98
CA LEU A 104 -1.94 9.22 -3.41
C LEU A 104 -2.24 8.12 -4.43
N GLN A 105 -2.88 8.41 -5.56
CA GLN A 105 -3.17 7.42 -6.61
C GLN A 105 -1.93 6.95 -7.37
N ARG A 106 -0.78 7.64 -7.26
CA ARG A 106 0.43 7.24 -7.99
C ARG A 106 1.01 5.96 -7.40
N VAL A 107 0.81 4.84 -8.09
CA VAL A 107 1.60 3.65 -7.84
C VAL A 107 3.02 3.95 -8.31
N ALA A 108 3.94 4.21 -7.37
CA ALA A 108 5.34 3.98 -7.66
C ALA A 108 5.45 2.47 -7.88
N ALA A 109 5.71 2.05 -9.12
CA ALA A 109 5.95 0.65 -9.43
C ALA A 109 7.04 0.16 -8.47
N SER A 110 6.67 -0.68 -7.52
CA SER A 110 7.63 -1.41 -6.69
C SER A 110 8.47 -2.23 -7.66
N THR A 111 9.73 -1.85 -7.84
CA THR A 111 10.73 -2.69 -8.49
C THR A 111 10.62 -4.09 -7.86
N PRO A 112 10.33 -5.16 -8.62
CA PRO A 112 10.28 -6.50 -8.04
C PRO A 112 11.65 -6.81 -7.42
N PRO A 113 11.71 -7.53 -6.30
CA PRO A 113 12.99 -7.96 -5.75
C PRO A 113 13.72 -8.74 -6.83
N SER A 114 14.91 -8.25 -7.21
CA SER A 114 15.82 -8.94 -8.13
C SER A 114 15.85 -10.41 -7.76
N ARG A 115 15.32 -11.25 -8.65
CA ARG A 115 15.47 -12.70 -8.59
C ARG A 115 16.98 -12.92 -8.62
N ARG A 116 17.58 -13.18 -7.46
CA ARG A 116 18.97 -13.62 -7.37
C ARG A 116 18.99 -14.96 -8.10
N SER A 117 19.32 -14.92 -9.39
CA SER A 117 19.61 -16.10 -10.19
C SER A 117 20.75 -16.80 -9.48
N SER A 118 20.41 -17.87 -8.75
CA SER A 118 21.35 -18.94 -8.46
C SER A 118 21.82 -19.44 -9.82
N ALA A 119 22.99 -18.96 -10.26
CA ALA A 119 23.72 -19.55 -11.36
C ALA A 119 24.10 -20.96 -10.93
N GLY A 120 23.20 -21.90 -11.21
CA GLY A 120 23.48 -23.31 -11.19
C GLY A 120 24.62 -23.57 -12.17
N SER A 121 25.81 -23.81 -11.63
CA SER A 121 26.91 -24.43 -12.36
C SER A 121 26.52 -25.87 -12.68
N TRP A 122 25.74 -26.06 -13.73
CA TRP A 122 25.60 -27.34 -14.41
C TRP A 122 26.62 -27.37 -15.56
N ARG A 123 27.71 -28.12 -15.37
CA ARG A 123 28.60 -28.55 -16.45
C ARG A 123 28.35 -30.03 -16.72
N PRO A 124 27.91 -30.43 -17.92
CA PRO A 124 27.87 -31.83 -18.29
C PRO A 124 29.28 -32.33 -18.67
N ALA A 125 29.46 -33.63 -18.48
CA ALA A 125 30.69 -34.40 -18.56
C ALA A 125 31.35 -34.42 -19.94
N ILE A 126 32.68 -34.52 -19.94
CA ILE A 126 33.46 -35.11 -21.04
C ILE A 126 34.53 -36.04 -20.44
N VAL A 127 34.37 -37.33 -20.71
CA VAL A 127 35.32 -38.46 -20.58
C VAL A 127 34.89 -39.44 -21.70
N PRO A 128 35.72 -40.30 -22.34
CA PRO A 128 37.18 -40.52 -22.32
C PRO A 128 37.83 -40.68 -23.73
N ALA A 129 39.09 -41.16 -23.72
CA ALA A 129 39.79 -42.04 -24.68
C ALA A 129 40.80 -41.34 -25.61
N ALA A 130 42.04 -41.81 -25.81
CA ALA A 130 42.73 -43.06 -25.45
C ALA A 130 44.24 -42.78 -25.30
#